data_AF-R7TFJ2-F1
#
_entry.id   AF-R7TFJ2-F1
#
_cell.length_a   1.000
_cell.length_b   1.000
_cell.length_c   1.000
_cell.angle_alpha   90.00
_cell.angle_beta   90.00
_cell.angle_gamma   90.00
#
_symmetry.space_group_name_H-M   'P 1'
#
loop_
_entity.id
_entity.type
_entity.pdbx_description
1 polymer ?
#
loop_
_entity_poly.entity_id
_entity_poly.type
_entity_poly.pdbx_seq_one_letter_code
_entity_poly.pdbx_strand_id
1 'polypeptide(L)'
;MLNHLGRYYHNALIGVERNNHGLTTLTKLKDLKYPNLYMETTVDQRSQKRTKRLGWQTTIKSKPLMIDHLAALLRDGESGICNRDTVAECQTYVIEDNGATNAQEGCFDDRVISYAIAQQMVLKLPRRKININELMYRSPGKSAY
;
A
#
# COMPACT_ATOMS: atom_id res chain seq x y z
N MET A 1 8.88 -7.99 13.77
CA MET A 1 7.95 -6.83 13.85
C MET A 1 6.76 -6.95 12.90
N LEU A 2 6.94 -6.95 11.56
CA LEU A 2 5.83 -6.96 10.58
C LEU A 2 4.78 -8.08 10.80
N ASN A 3 5.22 -9.32 11.05
CA ASN A 3 4.32 -10.45 11.37
C ASN A 3 3.43 -10.17 12.60
N HIS A 4 3.96 -9.53 13.64
CA HIS A 4 3.20 -9.25 14.86
C HIS A 4 2.18 -8.14 14.62
N LEU A 5 2.58 -7.04 13.96
CA LEU A 5 1.67 -5.94 13.62
C LEU A 5 0.55 -6.42 12.69
N GLY A 6 0.88 -7.19 11.66
CA GLY A 6 -0.13 -7.76 10.76
C GLY A 6 -1.16 -8.61 11.50
N ARG A 7 -0.72 -9.47 12.42
CA ARG A 7 -1.61 -10.28 13.28
C ARG A 7 -2.45 -9.42 14.22
N TYR A 8 -1.86 -8.37 14.80
CA TYR A 8 -2.57 -7.40 15.65
C TYR A 8 -3.71 -6.71 14.89
N TYR A 9 -3.48 -6.34 13.64
CA TYR A 9 -4.51 -5.78 12.75
C TYR A 9 -5.30 -6.87 12.00
N HIS A 10 -5.75 -7.92 12.70
CA HIS A 10 -6.60 -9.00 12.16
C HIS A 10 -6.04 -9.71 10.92
N ASN A 11 -4.74 -10.05 10.93
CA ASN A 11 -4.03 -10.60 9.77
C ASN A 11 -4.14 -9.68 8.54
N ALA A 12 -3.85 -8.39 8.73
CA ALA A 12 -3.86 -7.38 7.68
C ALA A 12 -3.08 -7.83 6.44
N LEU A 13 -3.51 -7.39 5.25
CA LEU A 13 -2.73 -7.65 4.05
C LEU A 13 -1.38 -6.93 4.17
N ILE A 14 -0.29 -7.68 4.03
CA ILE A 14 1.06 -7.12 3.98
C ILE A 14 1.56 -7.18 2.55
N GLY A 15 1.92 -6.02 2.02
CA GLY A 15 2.62 -5.89 0.76
C GLY A 15 4.02 -5.34 0.98
N VAL A 16 5.01 -6.12 0.58
CA VAL A 16 6.43 -5.71 0.63
C VAL A 16 6.87 -5.42 -0.80
N GLU A 17 7.57 -4.30 -0.99
CA GLU A 17 8.24 -4.02 -2.26
C GLU A 17 9.32 -5.08 -2.51
N ARG A 18 9.26 -5.74 -3.66
CA ARG A 18 10.22 -6.76 -4.08
C ARG A 18 11.46 -6.09 -4.69
N ASN A 19 12.24 -5.45 -3.83
CA ASN A 19 13.60 -5.00 -4.09
C ASN A 19 14.61 -5.94 -3.40
N ASN A 20 15.91 -5.62 -3.43
CA ASN A 20 16.97 -6.46 -2.83
C ASN A 20 16.71 -6.82 -1.37
N HIS A 21 16.36 -5.84 -0.51
CA HIS A 21 16.10 -6.07 0.92
C HIS A 21 14.70 -6.65 1.18
N GLY A 22 13.74 -6.34 0.32
CA GLY A 22 12.36 -6.82 0.42
C GLY A 22 12.23 -8.33 0.21
N LEU A 23 13.10 -8.93 -0.61
CA LEU A 23 13.13 -10.39 -0.80
C LEU A 23 13.38 -11.14 0.50
N THR A 24 14.35 -10.69 1.31
CA THR A 24 14.63 -11.31 2.63
C THR A 24 13.44 -11.17 3.57
N THR A 25 12.78 -10.01 3.57
CA THR A 25 11.58 -9.75 4.37
C THR A 25 10.44 -10.69 3.98
N LEU A 26 10.19 -10.86 2.67
CA LEU A 26 9.18 -11.76 2.13
C LEU A 26 9.46 -13.22 2.47
N THR A 27 10.70 -13.67 2.32
CA THR A 27 11.12 -15.02 2.72
C THR A 27 10.86 -15.25 4.20
N LYS A 28 11.25 -14.30 5.07
CA LYS A 28 11.03 -14.45 6.50
C LYS A 28 9.54 -14.48 6.86
N LEU A 29 8.71 -13.67 6.22
CA LEU A 29 7.25 -13.70 6.43
C LEU A 29 6.62 -15.03 5.98
N LYS A 30 7.15 -15.62 4.90
CA LYS A 30 6.75 -16.95 4.42
C LYS A 30 7.14 -18.04 5.42
N ASP A 31 8.35 -17.99 5.97
CA ASP A 31 8.82 -18.94 6.99
C ASP A 31 7.97 -18.87 8.26
N LEU A 32 7.57 -17.66 8.64
CA LEU A 32 6.64 -17.39 9.75
C LEU A 32 5.18 -17.74 9.43
N LYS A 33 4.90 -18.28 8.24
CA LYS A 33 3.57 -18.66 7.75
C LYS A 33 2.56 -17.52 7.92
N TYR A 34 2.95 -16.29 7.57
CA TYR A 34 2.03 -15.16 7.59
C TYR A 34 0.95 -15.37 6.50
N PRO A 35 -0.34 -15.32 6.85
CA PRO A 35 -1.39 -15.83 5.97
C PRO A 35 -1.78 -14.88 4.83
N ASN A 36 -1.51 -13.58 4.97
CA ASN A 36 -2.09 -12.55 4.10
C ASN A 36 -1.00 -11.68 3.45
N LEU A 37 -0.20 -12.29 2.57
CA LEU A 37 0.83 -11.59 1.79
C LEU A 37 0.31 -11.21 0.40
N TYR A 38 0.58 -9.98 -0.03
CA TYR A 38 0.20 -9.52 -1.35
C TYR A 38 0.97 -10.27 -2.44
N MET A 39 0.22 -10.70 -3.47
CA MET A 39 0.73 -11.37 -4.65
C MET A 39 0.38 -10.54 -5.89
N GLU A 40 1.39 -9.95 -6.50
CA GLU A 40 1.25 -9.26 -7.77
C GLU A 40 0.90 -10.25 -8.88
N THR A 41 -0.19 -10.00 -9.60
CA THR A 41 -0.59 -10.78 -10.77
C THR A 41 -0.33 -9.96 -12.02
N THR A 42 0.51 -10.47 -12.92
CA THR A 42 0.77 -9.89 -14.24
C THR A 42 0.25 -10.81 -15.33
N VAL A 43 -0.26 -10.23 -16.41
CA VAL A 43 -0.69 -10.95 -17.61
C VAL A 43 0.27 -10.59 -18.73
N ASP A 44 0.96 -11.60 -19.25
CA ASP A 44 1.77 -11.43 -20.44
C ASP A 44 0.85 -11.22 -21.65
N GLN A 45 0.97 -10.08 -22.33
CA GLN A 45 0.05 -9.70 -23.41
C GLN A 45 0.13 -10.62 -24.63
N ARG A 46 1.29 -11.23 -24.88
CA ARG A 46 1.52 -12.09 -26.06
C ARG A 46 1.03 -13.51 -25.83
N SER A 47 1.38 -14.08 -24.68
CA SER A 47 1.06 -15.47 -24.32
C SER A 47 -0.22 -15.63 -23.51
N GLN A 48 -0.84 -14.53 -23.07
CA GLN A 48 -1.97 -14.49 -22.13
C GLN A 48 -1.69 -15.24 -20.81
N LYS A 49 -0.42 -15.53 -20.52
CA LYS A 49 -0.01 -16.27 -19.33
C LYS A 49 -0.09 -15.37 -18.10
N ARG A 50 -0.85 -15.81 -17.10
CA ARG A 50 -0.93 -15.15 -15.80
C ARG A 50 0.23 -15.63 -14.92
N THR A 51 1.05 -14.69 -14.47
CA THR A 51 2.13 -14.96 -13.51
C THR A 51 1.80 -14.29 -12.19
N LYS A 52 1.88 -15.06 -11.10
CA LYS A 52 1.76 -14.52 -9.73
C LYS A 52 3.15 -14.45 -9.12
N ARG A 53 3.51 -13.29 -8.55
CA ARG A 53 4.76 -13.11 -7.83
C ARG A 53 4.50 -12.49 -6.47
N LEU A 54 5.23 -12.94 -5.47
CA LEU A 54 5.12 -12.41 -4.11
C LEU A 54 5.67 -10.98 -4.03
N GLY A 55 4.97 -10.11 -3.30
CA GLY A 55 5.33 -8.70 -3.15
C GLY A 55 4.93 -7.82 -4.32
N TRP A 56 5.20 -6.53 -4.19
CA TRP A 56 4.95 -5.48 -5.18
C TRP A 56 6.20 -5.18 -5.99
N GLN A 57 6.09 -4.95 -7.31
CA GLN A 57 7.21 -4.45 -8.11
C GLN A 57 7.04 -2.99 -8.48
N THR A 58 7.93 -2.15 -7.96
CA THR A 58 8.12 -0.81 -8.51
C THR A 58 8.91 -0.91 -9.82
N THR A 59 8.38 -0.29 -10.85
CA THR A 59 8.93 -0.22 -12.20
C THR A 59 8.77 1.20 -12.74
N ILE A 60 9.45 1.52 -13.83
CA ILE A 60 9.25 2.78 -14.56
C ILE A 60 7.79 3.03 -14.98
N LYS A 61 6.95 1.99 -15.05
CA LYS A 61 5.52 2.12 -15.36
C LYS A 61 4.65 2.25 -14.12
N SER A 62 4.96 1.50 -13.06
CA SER A 62 4.13 1.49 -11.84
C SER A 62 4.42 2.68 -10.92
N LYS A 63 5.64 3.24 -10.93
CA LYS A 63 6.00 4.39 -10.09
C LYS A 63 5.19 5.65 -10.43
N PRO A 64 5.10 6.13 -11.68
CA PRO A 64 4.27 7.30 -12.00
C PRO A 64 2.80 7.06 -11.63
N LEU A 65 2.23 5.91 -11.99
CA LEU A 65 0.83 5.59 -11.71
C LEU A 65 0.49 5.59 -10.21
N MET A 66 1.37 5.08 -9.35
CA MET A 66 1.11 5.06 -7.91
C MET A 66 1.27 6.44 -7.27
N ILE A 67 2.21 7.26 -7.77
CA ILE A 67 2.42 8.63 -7.32
C ILE A 67 1.27 9.54 -7.77
N ASP A 68 0.84 9.45 -9.03
CA ASP A 68 -0.31 10.19 -9.55
C ASP A 68 -1.59 9.88 -8.76
N HIS A 69 -1.81 8.60 -8.45
CA HIS A 69 -2.93 8.19 -7.61
C HIS A 69 -2.83 8.77 -6.19
N LEU A 70 -1.65 8.75 -5.58
CA LEU A 70 -1.44 9.36 -4.25
C LEU A 70 -1.67 10.88 -4.29
N ALA A 71 -1.16 11.57 -5.31
CA ALA A 71 -1.38 13.00 -5.50
C ALA A 71 -2.87 13.33 -5.64
N ALA A 72 -3.64 12.48 -6.33
CA ALA A 72 -5.09 12.62 -6.40
C ALA A 72 -5.77 12.49 -5.04
N LEU A 73 -5.45 11.44 -4.28
CA LEU A 73 -5.99 11.24 -2.93
C LEU A 73 -5.66 12.41 -1.99
N LEU A 74 -4.47 12.98 -2.09
CA LEU A 74 -4.06 14.14 -1.28
C LEU A 74 -4.85 15.39 -1.66
N ARG A 75 -4.96 15.69 -2.95
CA ARG A 75 -5.69 16.86 -3.46
C ARG A 75 -7.18 16.79 -3.14
N ASP A 76 -7.76 15.60 -3.22
CA ASP A 76 -9.20 15.39 -3.03
C ASP A 76 -9.55 15.20 -1.54
N GLY A 77 -8.56 15.20 -0.64
CA GLY A 77 -8.76 15.05 0.81
C GLY A 77 -9.10 13.62 1.25
N GLU A 78 -8.92 12.63 0.37
CA GLU A 78 -9.28 11.23 0.57
C GLU A 78 -8.12 10.36 1.06
N SER A 79 -6.92 10.94 1.22
CA SER A 79 -5.73 10.18 1.57
C SER A 79 -5.86 9.46 2.90
N GLY A 80 -6.49 10.05 3.93
CA GLY A 80 -6.61 9.44 5.27
C GLY A 80 -5.29 9.30 6.04
N ILE A 81 -4.22 10.01 5.63
CA ILE A 81 -2.91 9.96 6.31
C ILE A 81 -3.01 10.66 7.67
N CYS A 82 -2.69 9.93 8.74
CA CYS A 82 -2.67 10.47 10.11
C CYS A 82 -1.25 10.69 10.66
N ASN A 83 -0.21 10.25 9.94
CA ASN A 83 1.18 10.38 10.38
C ASN A 83 1.81 11.67 9.84
N ARG A 84 2.26 12.55 10.73
CA ARG A 84 2.88 13.83 10.37
C ARG A 84 4.15 13.67 9.54
N ASP A 85 4.97 12.66 9.82
CA ASP A 85 6.25 12.46 9.11
C ASP A 85 6.01 12.01 7.67
N THR A 86 4.97 11.19 7.42
CA THR A 86 4.55 10.85 6.04
C THR A 86 4.13 12.11 5.28
N VAL A 87 3.38 13.02 5.91
CA VAL A 87 3.00 14.30 5.29
C VAL A 87 4.24 15.17 5.03
N ALA A 88 5.20 15.20 5.96
CA ALA A 88 6.44 15.95 5.78
C ALA A 88 7.26 15.41 4.58
N GLU A 89 7.40 14.10 4.43
CA GLU A 89 8.09 13.53 3.26
C GLU A 89 7.34 13.83 1.95
N CYS A 90 6.00 13.80 1.94
CA CYS A 90 5.20 14.22 0.79
C CYS A 90 5.50 15.66 0.35
N GLN A 91 5.79 16.58 1.28
CA GLN A 91 6.09 17.98 0.97
C GLN A 91 7.44 18.16 0.28
N THR A 92 8.37 17.24 0.51
CA THR A 92 9.72 17.24 -0.09
C THR A 92 9.83 16.30 -1.30
N TYR A 93 8.74 15.66 -1.71
CA TYR A 93 8.71 14.76 -2.86
C TYR A 93 8.36 15.55 -4.13
N VAL A 94 9.26 15.54 -5.11
CA VAL A 94 9.22 16.43 -6.28
C VAL A 94 9.23 15.66 -7.60
N ILE A 95 8.81 16.35 -8.66
CA ILE A 95 8.96 15.93 -10.05
C ILE A 95 10.22 16.61 -10.59
N GLU A 96 11.14 15.82 -11.14
CA GLU A 96 12.37 16.30 -11.77
C GLU A 96 12.11 16.73 -13.22
N ASP A 97 13.06 17.46 -13.81
CA ASP A 97 12.96 17.97 -15.19
C ASP A 97 12.76 16.88 -16.25
N ASN A 98 13.22 15.66 -15.98
CA ASN A 98 13.07 14.49 -16.84
C ASN A 98 11.71 13.78 -16.66
N GLY A 99 10.84 14.28 -15.79
CA GLY A 99 9.54 13.70 -15.44
C GLY A 99 9.60 12.54 -14.43
N ALA A 100 10.77 12.17 -13.93
CA ALA A 100 10.90 11.25 -12.80
C ALA A 100 10.45 11.93 -11.50
N THR A 101 10.18 11.13 -10.47
CA THR A 101 9.76 11.65 -9.16
C THR A 101 10.67 11.11 -8.07
N ASN A 102 11.18 11.97 -7.19
CA ASN A 102 12.08 11.59 -6.10
C ASN A 102 11.94 12.56 -4.92
N ALA A 103 12.48 12.21 -3.75
CA ALA A 103 12.67 13.19 -2.69
C ALA A 103 13.73 14.22 -3.11
N GLN A 104 13.58 15.46 -2.61
CA GLN A 104 14.62 16.47 -2.69
C GLN A 104 15.92 15.98 -2.04
N GLU A 105 17.05 16.58 -2.45
CA GLU A 105 18.35 16.24 -1.91
C GLU A 105 18.38 16.39 -0.38
N GLY A 106 18.88 15.37 0.32
CA GLY A 106 18.91 15.31 1.79
C GLY A 106 17.59 14.91 2.46
N CYS A 107 16.54 14.63 1.69
CA CYS A 107 15.24 14.17 2.20
C CYS A 107 15.02 12.67 1.92
N PHE A 108 13.98 12.11 2.54
CA PHE A 108 13.60 10.69 2.41
C PHE A 108 12.27 10.54 1.66
N ASP A 109 12.05 9.41 0.99
CA ASP A 109 10.80 9.07 0.31
C ASP A 109 10.18 7.73 0.76
N ASP A 110 10.79 7.03 1.72
CA ASP A 110 10.37 5.69 2.13
C ASP A 110 8.90 5.62 2.53
N ARG A 111 8.37 6.63 3.25
CA ARG A 111 6.97 6.66 3.70
C ARG A 111 6.05 7.00 2.54
N VAL A 112 6.46 7.88 1.62
CA VAL A 112 5.70 8.21 0.41
C VAL A 112 5.53 6.95 -0.45
N ILE A 113 6.63 6.25 -0.72
CA ILE A 113 6.62 5.03 -1.53
C ILE A 113 5.81 3.92 -0.84
N SER A 114 6.05 3.69 0.46
CA SER A 114 5.30 2.70 1.23
C SER A 114 3.79 2.95 1.19
N TYR A 115 3.38 4.22 1.36
CA TYR A 115 1.97 4.60 1.33
C TYR A 115 1.34 4.46 -0.06
N ALA A 116 2.05 4.92 -1.10
CA ALA A 116 1.58 4.80 -2.48
C ALA A 116 1.35 3.33 -2.90
N ILE A 117 2.27 2.44 -2.51
CA ILE A 117 2.14 0.99 -2.73
C ILE A 117 0.90 0.45 -2.02
N ALA A 118 0.68 0.83 -0.75
CA ALA A 118 -0.50 0.38 0.00
C ALA A 118 -1.81 0.81 -0.69
N GLN A 119 -1.88 2.05 -1.18
CA GLN A 119 -3.06 2.55 -1.91
C GLN A 119 -3.31 1.79 -3.23
N GLN A 120 -2.25 1.42 -3.94
CA GLN A 120 -2.39 0.57 -5.14
C GLN A 120 -2.94 -0.82 -4.81
N MET A 121 -2.58 -1.40 -3.67
CA MET A 121 -3.13 -2.67 -3.23
C MET A 121 -4.62 -2.55 -2.92
N VAL A 122 -5.04 -1.47 -2.25
CA VAL A 122 -6.45 -1.20 -1.96
C VAL A 122 -7.29 -1.16 -3.24
N LEU A 123 -6.80 -0.53 -4.31
CA LEU A 123 -7.48 -0.49 -5.61
C LEU A 123 -7.66 -1.89 -6.24
N LYS A 124 -6.69 -2.79 -6.02
CA LYS A 124 -6.66 -4.12 -6.64
C LYS A 124 -7.41 -5.17 -5.84
N LEU A 125 -7.69 -4.91 -4.56
CA LEU A 125 -8.47 -5.80 -3.72
C LEU A 125 -9.97 -5.61 -3.98
N PRO A 126 -10.77 -6.69 -3.93
CA PRO A 126 -12.21 -6.56 -3.96
C PRO A 126 -12.65 -5.74 -2.74
N ARG A 127 -13.31 -4.60 -2.98
CA ARG A 127 -13.92 -3.81 -1.90
C ARG A 127 -14.93 -4.69 -1.19
N ARG A 128 -14.70 -4.97 0.09
CA ARG A 128 -15.68 -5.65 0.94
C ARG A 128 -16.94 -4.79 0.93
N LYS A 129 -18.03 -5.30 0.34
CA LYS A 129 -19.34 -4.65 0.45
C LYS A 129 -19.71 -4.67 1.93
N ILE A 130 -19.62 -3.54 2.59
CA ILE A 130 -20.11 -3.43 3.95
C ILE A 130 -21.62 -3.27 3.86
N ASN A 131 -22.36 -4.21 4.44
CA ASN A 131 -23.79 -4.04 4.63
C ASN A 131 -24.01 -3.02 5.75
N ILE A 132 -24.45 -1.82 5.39
CA ILE A 132 -24.69 -0.72 6.33
C ILE A 132 -25.67 -1.10 7.46
N ASN A 133 -26.57 -2.06 7.22
CA ASN A 133 -27.51 -2.53 8.23
C ASN A 133 -26.82 -3.35 9.33
N GLU A 134 -25.71 -4.04 9.04
CA GLU A 134 -24.94 -4.80 10.06
C GLU A 134 -24.08 -3.90 10.97
N LEU A 135 -23.62 -2.74 10.46
CA LEU A 135 -22.85 -1.77 11.26
C LEU A 135 -23.73 -1.04 12.28
N MET A 136 -24.96 -0.70 11.90
CA MET A 136 -25.91 -0.06 12.79
C MET A 136 -26.33 -0.99 13.94
N TYR A 137 -26.40 -2.30 13.70
CA TYR A 137 -26.75 -3.30 14.71
C TYR A 137 -25.59 -3.61 15.70
N ARG A 138 -24.35 -3.25 15.36
CA ARG A 138 -23.16 -3.48 16.20
C ARG A 138 -22.76 -2.30 17.08
N SER A 139 -23.46 -1.17 16.99
CA SER A 139 -23.28 -0.07 17.94
C SER A 139 -23.95 -0.45 19.27
N PRO A 140 -23.21 -0.57 20.39
CA PRO A 140 -23.83 -0.72 21.69
C PRO A 140 -24.76 0.49 21.90
N GLY A 141 -26.01 0.20 22.30
CA GLY A 141 -27.04 1.21 22.49
C GLY A 141 -26.50 2.42 23.25
N LYS A 142 -26.82 3.62 22.74
CA LYS A 142 -26.72 4.85 23.52
C LYS A 142 -27.46 4.59 24.84
N SER A 143 -26.73 4.45 25.94
CA SER A 143 -27.31 4.42 27.29
C SER A 143 -27.99 5.77 27.49
N ALA A 144 -29.31 5.74 27.66
CA ALA A 144 -30.08 6.87 28.13
C ALA A 144 -29.57 7.26 29.52
N TYR A 145 -29.07 8.49 29.64
CA TYR A 145 -29.12 9.33 30.82
C TYR A 145 -29.24 10.77 30.35
#